data_AF-A0A343JFQ5-F1
#
_entry.id   AF-A0A343JFQ5-F1
#
_cell.length_a   1.000
_cell.length_b   1.000
_cell.length_c   1.000
_cell.angle_alpha   90.00
_cell.angle_beta   90.00
_cell.angle_gamma   90.00
#
_symmetry.space_group_name_H-M   'P 1'
#
loop_
_entity.id
_entity.type
_entity.pdbx_description
1 polymer ?
#
loop_
_entity_poly.entity_id
_entity_poly.type
_entity_poly.pdbx_seq_one_letter_code
_entity_poly.pdbx_strand_id
1 'polypeptide(L)'
;MAFTADFNTPKTASGRYIIVSGIVPANTAFIEVMQLSVSRFESGVDHFYITKEYENSTNDPVTVNETLIIAAVPQITSSDDVTFTSFGSIIGEVDLA
;
A
#
# COMPACT_ATOMS: atom_id res chain seq x y z
N MET A 1 1.15 3.53 23.97
CA MET A 1 2.39 2.73 23.94
C MET A 1 3.41 3.50 23.11
N ALA A 2 4.62 3.70 23.61
CA ALA A 2 5.67 4.39 22.84
C ALA A 2 6.46 3.35 22.02
N PHE A 3 6.74 3.68 20.77
CA PHE A 3 7.62 2.89 19.92
C PHE A 3 9.05 3.44 20.04
N THR A 4 10.02 2.59 20.39
CA THR A 4 11.44 2.95 20.47
C THR A 4 12.06 2.81 19.08
N ALA A 5 12.64 3.90 18.56
CA ALA A 5 13.48 3.88 17.36
C ALA A 5 14.96 3.99 17.78
N ASP A 6 15.77 2.97 17.45
CA ASP A 6 17.21 2.94 17.75
C ASP A 6 18.03 3.46 16.57
N PHE A 7 18.81 4.53 16.82
CA PHE A 7 19.70 5.14 15.84
C PHE A 7 20.95 4.28 15.54
N ASN A 8 21.37 3.40 16.47
CA ASN A 8 22.56 2.58 16.31
C ASN A 8 22.32 1.33 15.45
N THR A 9 21.08 1.03 15.11
CA THR A 9 20.72 -0.02 14.17
C THR A 9 20.52 0.61 12.79
N PRO A 10 21.40 0.37 11.78
CA PRO A 10 21.31 1.04 10.49
C PRO A 10 19.94 0.81 9.86
N LYS A 11 19.37 1.86 9.23
CA LYS A 11 18.06 1.84 8.57
C LYS A 11 17.89 0.53 7.77
N THR A 12 17.17 -0.43 8.33
CA THR A 12 16.98 -1.74 7.69
C THR A 12 15.87 -1.69 6.64
N ALA A 13 15.07 -0.61 6.62
CA ALA A 13 13.88 -0.48 5.80
C ALA A 13 13.81 0.85 5.03
N SER A 14 13.19 0.82 3.86
CA SER A 14 12.70 2.01 3.16
C SER A 14 11.19 2.05 3.16
N GLY A 15 10.60 3.18 3.55
CA GLY A 15 9.19 3.46 3.29
C GLY A 15 9.01 4.05 1.90
N ARG A 16 8.05 3.54 1.13
CA ARG A 16 7.56 4.16 -0.10
C ARG A 16 6.13 4.60 0.12
N TYR A 17 5.91 5.90 -0.03
CA TYR A 17 4.60 6.52 0.13
C TYR A 17 3.80 6.35 -1.16
N ILE A 18 2.54 5.94 -1.03
CA ILE A 18 1.59 5.77 -2.13
C ILE A 18 0.38 6.61 -1.80
N ILE A 19 -0.08 7.39 -2.77
CA ILE A 19 -1.32 8.16 -2.66
C ILE A 19 -2.41 7.33 -3.33
N VAL A 20 -3.38 6.88 -2.53
CA VAL A 20 -4.57 6.22 -3.05
C VAL A 20 -5.69 7.26 -3.12
N SER A 21 -6.28 7.40 -4.31
CA SER A 21 -7.40 8.30 -4.52
C SER A 21 -8.46 7.68 -5.41
N GLY A 22 -9.73 7.98 -5.11
CA GLY A 22 -10.87 7.39 -5.81
C GLY A 22 -12.20 7.70 -5.13
N ILE A 23 -13.27 7.07 -5.62
CA ILE A 23 -14.61 7.16 -5.04
C ILE A 23 -15.11 5.74 -4.77
N VAL A 24 -15.62 5.51 -3.57
CA VAL A 24 -16.31 4.27 -3.18
C VAL A 24 -17.82 4.50 -3.30
N PRO A 25 -18.52 3.91 -4.29
CA PRO A 25 -19.96 4.00 -4.39
C PRO A 25 -20.66 3.55 -3.12
N ALA A 26 -21.89 4.03 -2.92
CA ALA A 26 -22.75 3.60 -1.83
C ALA A 26 -22.90 2.07 -1.81
N ASN A 27 -22.87 1.49 -0.61
CA ASN A 27 -23.09 0.07 -0.36
C ASN A 27 -22.15 -0.86 -1.15
N THR A 28 -20.90 -0.43 -1.35
CA THR A 28 -19.87 -1.24 -2.01
C THR A 28 -18.59 -1.30 -1.20
N ALA A 29 -17.80 -2.34 -1.46
CA ALA A 29 -16.47 -2.49 -0.94
C ALA A 29 -15.48 -2.71 -2.10
N PHE A 30 -14.30 -2.11 -1.99
CA PHE A 30 -13.17 -2.35 -2.91
C PHE A 30 -11.99 -2.90 -2.14
N ILE A 31 -11.39 -3.98 -2.65
CA ILE A 31 -10.12 -4.48 -2.14
C ILE A 31 -9.03 -4.09 -3.14
N GLU A 32 -8.18 -3.13 -2.80
CA GLU A 32 -7.04 -2.75 -3.63
C GLU A 32 -5.79 -3.55 -3.22
N VAL A 33 -5.17 -4.20 -4.20
CA VAL A 33 -3.87 -4.87 -4.04
C VAL A 33 -2.80 -4.05 -4.72
N MET A 34 -1.82 -3.63 -3.94
CA MET A 34 -0.70 -2.80 -4.36
C MET A 34 0.61 -3.53 -4.16
N GLN A 35 1.51 -3.42 -5.13
CA GLN A 35 2.83 -4.01 -5.07
C GLN A 35 3.91 -2.97 -5.35
N LEU A 36 4.98 -3.09 -4.58
CA LEU A 36 6.26 -2.46 -4.83
C LEU A 36 7.23 -3.55 -5.30
N SER A 37 7.69 -3.46 -6.55
CA SER A 37 8.81 -4.26 -7.06
C SER A 37 10.11 -3.49 -6.88
N VAL A 38 11.11 -4.14 -6.29
CA VAL A 38 12.46 -3.58 -6.15
C VAL A 38 13.44 -4.49 -6.88
N SER A 39 13.93 -4.06 -8.03
CA SER A 39 15.02 -4.72 -8.73
C SER A 39 16.33 -4.34 -8.05
N ARG A 40 16.89 -5.29 -7.31
CA ARG A 40 18.13 -5.16 -6.56
C ARG A 40 19.32 -5.27 -7.50
N PHE A 41 20.26 -4.34 -7.36
CA PHE A 41 21.52 -4.39 -8.08
C PHE A 41 22.20 -5.75 -7.86
N GLU A 42 22.42 -6.50 -8.94
CA GLU A 42 23.09 -7.82 -8.96
C GLU A 42 22.47 -8.92 -8.07
N SER A 43 21.28 -8.71 -7.47
CA SER A 43 20.70 -9.65 -6.49
C SER A 43 19.30 -10.18 -6.84
N GLY A 44 18.63 -9.62 -7.86
CA GLY A 44 17.31 -10.08 -8.31
C GLY A 44 16.19 -9.10 -8.02
N VAL A 45 14.95 -9.57 -7.90
CA VAL A 45 13.77 -8.71 -7.67
C VAL A 45 13.06 -9.12 -6.38
N ASP A 46 12.86 -8.16 -5.50
CA ASP A 46 11.99 -8.30 -4.32
C ASP A 46 10.60 -7.72 -4.62
N HIS A 47 9.56 -8.34 -4.05
CA HIS A 47 8.20 -7.82 -4.11
C HIS A 47 7.64 -7.59 -2.70
N PHE A 48 7.08 -6.40 -2.49
CA PHE A 48 6.41 -6.03 -1.25
C PHE A 48 4.97 -5.67 -1.55
N TYR A 49 4.03 -6.14 -0.73
CA TYR A 49 2.61 -6.01 -0.99
C TYR A 49 1.91 -5.31 0.16
N ILE A 50 0.89 -4.52 -0.18
CA ILE A 50 -0.12 -4.07 0.75
C ILE A 50 -1.48 -4.33 0.11
N THR A 51 -2.40 -4.83 0.91
CA THR A 51 -3.80 -4.96 0.54
C THR A 51 -4.59 -4.07 1.47
N LYS A 52 -5.51 -3.28 0.91
CA LYS A 52 -6.41 -2.44 1.71
C LYS A 52 -7.82 -2.54 1.19
N GLU A 53 -8.74 -2.62 2.13
CA GLU A 53 -10.17 -2.59 1.87
C GLU A 53 -10.73 -1.19 2.10
N TYR A 54 -11.58 -0.75 1.18
CA TYR A 54 -12.35 0.48 1.24
C TYR A 54 -13.82 0.11 1.20
N GLU A 55 -14.45 0.09 2.37
CA GLU A 55 -15.87 -0.18 2.53
C GLU A 55 -16.66 1.12 2.63
N ASN A 56 -17.80 1.18 1.95
CA ASN A 56 -18.79 2.23 2.14
C ASN A 56 -20.16 1.61 2.43
N SER A 57 -20.50 1.53 3.72
CA SER A 57 -21.80 1.04 4.21
C SER A 57 -22.85 2.16 4.29
N THR A 58 -22.67 3.27 3.57
CA THR A 58 -23.61 4.40 3.56
C THR A 58 -24.28 4.54 2.20
N ASN A 59 -25.39 5.29 2.16
CA ASN A 59 -26.17 5.52 0.94
C ASN A 59 -25.56 6.58 0.01
N ASP A 60 -24.48 7.24 0.41
CA ASP A 60 -23.81 8.27 -0.38
C ASP A 60 -22.40 7.81 -0.78
N PRO A 61 -21.89 8.15 -1.98
CA PRO A 61 -20.51 7.85 -2.35
C PRO A 61 -19.49 8.51 -1.42
N VAL A 62 -18.42 7.81 -1.10
CA VAL A 62 -17.32 8.31 -0.24
C VAL A 62 -16.06 8.53 -1.06
N THR A 63 -15.47 9.72 -0.96
CA THR A 63 -14.18 10.02 -1.58
C THR A 63 -13.04 9.45 -0.73
N VAL A 64 -12.13 8.72 -1.38
CA VAL A 64 -10.86 8.28 -0.81
C VAL A 64 -9.77 9.22 -1.30
N ASN A 65 -8.98 9.73 -0.35
CA ASN A 65 -7.73 10.42 -0.63
C ASN A 65 -6.83 10.24 0.59
N GLU A 66 -5.94 9.26 0.52
CA GLU A 66 -5.08 8.91 1.64
C GLU A 66 -3.66 8.57 1.20
N THR A 67 -2.76 8.55 2.18
CA THR A 67 -1.37 8.16 1.98
C THR A 67 -1.09 6.88 2.74
N LEU A 68 -0.65 5.85 2.01
CA LEU A 68 -0.19 4.57 2.54
C LEU A 68 1.34 4.49 2.47
N ILE A 69 1.91 3.58 3.24
CA ILE A 69 3.36 3.32 3.24
C ILE A 69 3.57 1.82 3.03
N ILE A 70 4.27 1.45 1.97
CA ILE A 70 4.85 0.11 1.84
C ILE A 70 6.28 0.16 2.38
N ALA A 71 6.55 -0.64 3.40
CA ALA A 71 7.89 -0.81 3.94
C ALA A 71 8.63 -1.93 3.19
N ALA A 72 9.83 -1.62 2.70
CA ALA A 72 10.72 -2.56 2.03
C ALA A 72 11.97 -2.82 2.88
N VAL A 73 12.25 -4.09 3.18
CA VAL A 73 13.44 -4.57 3.92
C VAL A 73 14.11 -5.65 3.07
N PRO A 74 15.43 -5.59 2.80
CA PRO A 74 16.38 -4.56 3.26
C PRO A 74 16.14 -3.20 2.61
N GLN A 75 16.77 -2.15 3.16
CA GLN A 75 16.64 -0.78 2.69
C GLN A 75 16.88 -0.70 1.18
N ILE A 76 16.04 0.06 0.49
CA ILE A 76 16.24 0.40 -0.92
C ILE A 76 17.40 1.39 -1.01
N THR A 77 18.36 1.09 -1.87
CA THR A 77 19.53 1.93 -2.13
C THR A 77 19.33 2.75 -3.41
N SER A 78 20.29 3.63 -3.74
CA SER A 78 20.27 4.40 -4.99
C SER A 78 20.53 3.56 -6.23
N SER A 79 21.03 2.33 -6.07
CA SER A 79 21.34 1.40 -7.17
C SER A 79 20.17 0.46 -7.49
N ASP A 80 19.11 0.48 -6.69
CA ASP A 80 17.93 -0.35 -6.89
C ASP A 80 16.90 0.40 -7.77
N ASP A 81 16.26 -0.32 -8.69
CA ASP A 81 15.13 0.21 -9.46
C ASP A 81 13.81 -0.15 -8.79
N VAL A 82 12.94 0.84 -8.58
CA VAL A 82 11.68 0.66 -7.87
C VAL A 82 10.51 0.93 -8.79
N THR A 83 9.61 -0.05 -8.91
CA THR A 83 8.38 0.07 -9.68
C THR A 83 7.18 -0.18 -8.79
N PHE A 84 6.13 0.63 -8.94
CA PHE A 84 4.85 0.44 -8.28
C PHE A 84 3.82 -0.14 -9.25
N THR A 85 2.98 -1.04 -8.78
CA THR A 85 1.87 -1.61 -9.55
C THR A 85 0.65 -1.69 -8.66
N SER A 86 -0.45 -1.06 -9.08
CA SER A 86 -1.78 -1.36 -8.55
C SER A 86 -2.38 -2.46 -9.43
N PHE A 87 -2.77 -3.57 -8.81
CA PHE A 87 -3.40 -4.71 -9.50
C PHE A 87 -4.91 -4.54 -9.69
N GLY A 88 -5.46 -3.39 -9.30
CA GLY A 88 -6.87 -3.07 -9.38
C GLY A 88 -7.65 -3.49 -8.13
N SER A 89 -8.97 -3.44 -8.24
CA SER A 89 -9.89 -3.76 -7.16
C SER A 89 -10.95 -4.79 -7.57
N ILE A 90 -11.31 -5.65 -6.62
CA ILE A 90 -12.55 -6.45 -6.70
C ILE A 90 -13.66 -5.63 -6.07
N ILE A 91 -14.80 -5.50 -6.76
CA ILE A 91 -15.99 -4.84 -6.24
C ILE A 91 -16.85 -5.89 -5.52
N GLY A 92 -17.04 -5.71 -4.22
CA GLY A 92 -18.06 -6.41 -3.45
C GLY A 92 -19.28 -5.52 -3.24
N GLU A 93 -20.48 -6.10 -3.26
CA GLU A 93 -21.69 -5.44 -2.75
C GLU A 93 -21.71 -5.62 -1.23
N VAL A 94 -22.00 -4.54 -0.49
CA VAL A 94 -22.15 -4.58 0.97
C VAL A 94 -23.63 -4.80 1.26
N ASP A 95 -23.98 -5.98 1.78
CA ASP A 95 -25.35 -6.28 2.23
C ASP A 95 -25.62 -5.54 3.55
N LEU A 96 -26.57 -4.60 3.53
CA LEU A 96 -26.97 -3.79 4.69
C LEU A 96 -28.09 -4.44 5.53
N ALA A 97 -28.25 -5.76 5.45
CA ALA A 97 -29.30 -6.51 6.15
C ALA A 97 -29.39 -6.24 7.66
#